data_AF-A0A7X8W8H3-F1
#
_entry.id   AF-A0A7X8W8H3-F1
#
_cell.length_a   1.000
_cell.length_b   1.000
_cell.length_c   1.000
_cell.angle_alpha   90.00
_cell.angle_beta   90.00
_cell.angle_gamma   90.00
#
_symmetry.space_group_name_H-M   'P 1'
#
loop_
_entity.id
_entity.type
_entity.pdbx_description
1 polymer ?
#
loop_
_entity_poly.entity_id
_entity_poly.type
_entity_poly.pdbx_seq_one_letter_code
_entity_poly.pdbx_strand_id
1 'polypeptide(L)' 'ADAKDFKKGRNALRHPYSKAFIDALPQNDFEPIAGSQPYAGNLPTGCLFADRCPMRTEACSGEIKMRKLRDGEVLCVNAT' A
#
# COMPACT_ATOMS: atom_id res chain seq x y z
N ALA A 1 9.33 2.20 0.67
CA ALA A 1 9.95 1.19 1.55
C ALA A 1 11.34 0.88 1.03
N ASP A 2 12.30 0.65 1.91
CA ASP A 2 13.65 0.25 1.50
C ASP A 2 13.60 -1.18 0.93
N ALA A 3 14.43 -1.48 -0.08
CA ALA A 3 14.49 -2.81 -0.69
C ALA A 3 14.77 -3.92 0.34
N LYS A 4 15.50 -3.62 1.42
CA LYS A 4 15.77 -4.57 2.50
C LYS A 4 14.50 -4.99 3.26
N ASP A 5 13.46 -4.15 3.29
CA ASP A 5 12.22 -4.46 4.01
C ASP A 5 11.44 -5.57 3.30
N PHE A 6 11.51 -5.65 1.97
CA PHE A 6 10.91 -6.75 1.21
C PHE A 6 11.57 -8.09 1.51
N LYS A 7 12.89 -8.11 1.75
CA LYS A 7 13.62 -9.33 2.16
C LYS A 7 13.27 -9.80 3.58
N LYS A 8 12.84 -8.88 4.45
CA LYS A 8 12.37 -9.21 5.81
C LYS A 8 10.93 -9.74 5.84
N GLY A 9 10.23 -9.70 4.72
CA GLY A 9 8.88 -10.23 4.55
C GLY A 9 7.76 -9.22 4.83
N ARG A 10 6.52 -9.69 4.61
CA ARG A 10 5.29 -8.90 4.64
C ARG A 10 5.15 -7.96 5.85
N ASN A 11 5.48 -8.46 7.05
CA ASN A 11 5.28 -7.69 8.28
C ASN A 11 6.26 -6.51 8.40
N ALA A 12 7.38 -6.50 7.68
CA ALA A 12 8.28 -5.35 7.61
C ALA A 12 7.78 -4.23 6.67
N LEU A 13 6.79 -4.52 5.82
CA LEU A 13 6.21 -3.55 4.90
C LEU A 13 5.15 -2.71 5.61
N ARG A 14 5.16 -1.40 5.33
CA ARG A 14 4.33 -0.41 6.04
C ARG A 14 2.96 -0.22 5.40
N HIS A 15 2.96 -0.08 4.08
CA HIS A 15 1.76 0.25 3.32
C HIS A 15 0.98 -1.01 2.93
N PRO A 16 -0.37 -1.02 3.03
CA PRO A 16 -1.19 -2.15 2.59
C PRO A 16 -0.90 -2.60 1.15
N TYR A 17 -0.73 -1.67 0.21
CA TYR A 17 -0.26 -1.97 -1.15
C TYR A 17 1.04 -2.81 -1.20
N SER A 18 2.07 -2.45 -0.44
CA SER A 18 3.34 -3.20 -0.47
C SER A 18 3.17 -4.60 0.12
N LYS A 19 2.31 -4.75 1.14
CA LYS A 19 1.93 -6.06 1.69
C LYS A 19 1.19 -6.90 0.63
N ALA A 20 0.17 -6.33 -0.01
CA ALA A 20 -0.54 -6.99 -1.10
C ALA A 20 0.38 -7.35 -2.28
N PHE A 21 1.37 -6.51 -2.59
CA PHE A 21 2.36 -6.81 -3.64
C PHE A 21 3.19 -8.04 -3.30
N ILE A 22 3.72 -8.15 -2.07
CA ILE A 22 4.52 -9.32 -1.70
C ILE A 22 3.66 -10.59 -1.61
N ASP A 23 2.43 -10.48 -1.09
CA ASP A 23 1.47 -11.60 -1.01
C ASP A 23 1.14 -12.16 -2.41
N ALA A 24 1.05 -11.27 -3.42
CA ALA A 24 0.75 -11.63 -4.81
C ALA A 24 1.92 -12.27 -5.58
N LEU A 25 3.13 -12.34 -5.03
CA LEU A 25 4.27 -12.95 -5.72
C LEU A 25 4.14 -14.49 -5.76
N PRO A 26 4.45 -15.15 -6.89
CA PRO A 26 4.31 -16.61 -7.03
C PRO A 26 5.06 -17.43 -5.99
N GLN A 27 6.20 -16.93 -5.50
CA GLN A 27 7.03 -17.62 -4.50
C GLN A 27 6.54 -17.47 -3.05
N ASN A 28 5.49 -16.66 -2.84
CA ASN A 28 4.87 -16.48 -1.54
C ASN A 28 3.52 -17.21 -1.57
N ASP A 29 2.41 -16.47 -1.48
CA ASP A 29 1.06 -17.05 -1.41
C ASP A 29 0.32 -16.98 -2.76
N PHE A 30 0.87 -16.23 -3.73
CA PHE A 30 0.27 -15.94 -5.02
C PHE A 30 -1.19 -15.45 -4.88
N GLU A 31 -1.44 -14.61 -3.88
CA GLU A 31 -2.76 -14.08 -3.54
C GLU A 31 -2.99 -12.72 -4.24
N PRO A 32 -3.73 -12.67 -5.36
CA PRO A 32 -4.00 -11.40 -6.04
C PRO A 32 -5.08 -10.60 -5.31
N ILE A 33 -5.06 -9.28 -5.49
CA ILE A 33 -6.16 -8.40 -5.10
C ILE A 33 -7.04 -8.07 -6.31
N ALA A 34 -8.34 -7.87 -6.05
CA ALA A 34 -9.28 -7.47 -7.09
C ALA A 34 -9.05 -6.03 -7.57
N GLY A 35 -9.58 -5.73 -8.76
CA GLY A 35 -9.54 -4.42 -9.38
C GLY A 35 -8.25 -4.12 -10.14
N SER A 36 -8.19 -2.94 -10.74
CA SER A 36 -7.07 -2.47 -11.57
C SER A 36 -6.49 -1.16 -11.05
N GLN A 37 -5.28 -0.81 -11.49
CA GLN A 37 -4.75 0.53 -11.23
C GLN A 37 -5.59 1.58 -11.96
N PRO A 38 -5.79 2.76 -11.35
CA PRO A 38 -6.47 3.85 -12.02
C PRO A 38 -5.70 4.29 -13.26
N TYR A 39 -6.41 4.79 -14.26
CA TYR A 39 -5.81 5.35 -15.45
C TYR A 39 -5.00 6.60 -15.10
N ALA A 40 -3.76 6.69 -15.58
CA ALA A 40 -2.84 7.77 -15.23
C ALA A 40 -3.35 9.17 -15.63
N GLY A 41 -4.20 9.27 -16.66
CA GLY A 41 -4.82 10.53 -17.07
C GLY A 41 -6.04 10.94 -16.24
N ASN A 42 -6.51 10.10 -15.32
CA ASN A 42 -7.64 10.39 -14.44
C ASN A 42 -7.39 9.79 -13.04
N LEU A 43 -6.46 10.40 -12.31
CA LEU A 43 -6.11 9.96 -10.96
C LEU A 43 -7.14 10.44 -9.94
N PRO A 44 -7.56 9.58 -9.00
CA PRO A 44 -8.43 9.99 -7.90
C PRO A 44 -7.72 10.93 -6.94
N THR A 45 -8.49 11.72 -6.20
CA THR A 45 -7.96 12.49 -5.06
C THR A 45 -7.65 11.57 -3.88
N GLY A 46 -6.67 11.96 -3.06
CA GLY A 46 -6.24 11.18 -1.90
C GLY A 46 -5.39 9.95 -2.25
N CYS A 47 -5.67 8.80 -1.63
CA CYS A 47 -4.90 7.58 -1.82
C CYS A 47 -5.22 6.90 -3.16
N LEU A 48 -4.22 6.79 -4.04
CA LEU A 48 -4.34 6.07 -5.32
C LEU A 48 -4.66 4.56 -5.17
N PHE A 49 -4.43 4.01 -3.98
CA PHE A 49 -4.72 2.61 -3.67
C PHE A 49 -6.09 2.42 -3.00
N ALA A 50 -6.83 3.49 -2.68
CA ALA A 50 -8.05 3.42 -1.87
C ALA A 50 -9.07 2.40 -2.39
N ASP A 51 -9.37 2.41 -3.69
CA ASP A 51 -10.40 1.54 -4.28
C ASP A 51 -10.05 0.04 -4.23
N ARG A 52 -8.76 -0.29 -4.02
CA ARG A 52 -8.27 -1.68 -3.92
C ARG A 52 -7.76 -2.02 -2.51
N CYS A 53 -7.80 -1.07 -1.58
CA CYS A 53 -7.24 -1.24 -0.25
C CYS A 53 -8.26 -1.91 0.67
N PRO A 54 -7.97 -3.09 1.27
CA PRO A 54 -8.87 -3.71 2.24
C PRO A 54 -9.00 -2.91 3.54
N MET A 55 -8.09 -1.95 3.77
CA MET A 55 -8.09 -1.05 4.92
C MET A 55 -8.57 0.36 4.55
N ARG A 56 -9.40 0.53 3.50
CA ARG A 56 -9.93 1.84 3.13
C ARG A 56 -10.80 2.42 4.23
N THR A 57 -10.61 3.70 4.51
CA THR A 57 -11.47 4.52 5.40
C THR A 57 -11.79 5.84 4.69
N GLU A 58 -12.75 6.62 5.21
CA GLU A 58 -13.09 7.95 4.65
C GLU A 58 -11.89 8.89 4.59
N ALA A 59 -10.99 8.82 5.59
CA ALA A 59 -9.75 9.59 5.63
C ALA A 59 -8.80 9.33 4.44
N CYS A 60 -8.98 8.24 3.68
CA CYS A 60 -8.18 7.95 2.50
C CYS A 60 -8.51 8.84 1.29
N SER A 61 -9.68 9.48 1.29
CA SER A 61 -10.13 10.34 0.17
C SER A 61 -9.60 11.77 0.26
N GLY A 62 -9.04 12.16 1.42
CA GLY A 62 -8.51 13.49 1.68
C GLY A 62 -7.01 13.63 1.45
N GLU A 63 -6.43 14.74 1.90
CA GLU A 63 -4.98 14.95 1.90
C GLU A 63 -4.31 13.90 2.80
N ILE A 64 -3.39 13.12 2.21
CA ILE A 64 -2.57 12.17 2.97
C ILE A 64 -1.20 12.80 3.18
N LYS A 65 -0.76 12.81 4.44
CA LYS A 65 0.55 13.35 4.83
C LYS A 65 1.58 12.25 4.92
N MET A 66 2.81 12.59 4.56
CA MET A 66 3.96 11.72 4.75
C MET A 66 4.17 11.48 6.26
N ARG A 67 4.33 10.22 6.65
CA ARG A 67 4.55 9.82 8.04
C ARG A 67 5.85 9.05 8.17
N LYS A 68 6.60 9.32 9.23
CA LYS A 68 7.72 8.47 9.66
C LYS A 68 7.18 7.30 10.47
N LEU A 69 7.59 6.09 10.14
CA LEU A 69 7.17 4.85 10.78
C LEU A 69 8.28 3.81 10.66
N ARG A 70 8.69 3.18 11.76
CA ARG A 70 9.68 2.08 11.78
C ARG A 70 10.93 2.37 10.93
N ASP A 71 11.56 3.52 11.17
CA ASP A 71 12.76 4.00 10.44
C ASP A 71 12.59 4.17 8.92
N GLY A 72 11.38 4.43 8.46
CA GLY A 72 11.10 4.76 7.06
C GLY A 72 9.90 5.69 6.93
N GLU A 73 9.54 5.99 5.68
CA GLU A 73 8.44 6.90 5.37
C GLU A 73 7.30 6.18 4.66
N VAL A 74 6.07 6.62 4.91
CA VAL A 74 4.87 6.03 4.34
C VAL A 74 3.76 7.07 4.18
N LEU A 75 3.13 7.08 3.00
CA LEU A 75 2.01 7.96 2.64
C LEU A 75 0.69 7.20 2.81
N CYS A 76 0.28 6.94 4.04
CA CYS A 76 -0.94 6.18 4.33
C CYS A 76 -1.45 6.47 5.73
N VAL A 77 -2.77 6.63 5.85
CA VAL A 77 -3.45 6.83 7.13
C VAL A 77 -3.50 5.55 7.98
N ASN A 78 -3.55 4.38 7.33
CA ASN A 78 -3.68 3.07 7.98
C ASN A 78 -2.39 2.21 7.94
N ALA A 79 -1.23 2.85 7.74
CA ALA A 79 0.04 2.14 7.79
C ALA A 79 0.34 1.61 9.20
N THR A 80 0.88 0.39 9.23
CA THR A 80 1.40 -0.31 10.41
C THR A 80 2.87 -0.58 10.19
#